data_AF-A0A060JG03-F1
#
_entry.id   AF-A0A060JG03-F1
#
_cell.length_a   1.000
_cell.length_b   1.000
_cell.length_c   1.000
_cell.angle_alpha   90.00
_cell.angle_beta   90.00
_cell.angle_gamma   90.00
#
_symmetry.space_group_name_H-M   'P 1'
#
loop_
_entity.id
_entity.type
_entity.pdbx_description
1 polymer ?
#
loop_
_entity_poly.entity_id
_entity_poly.type
_entity_poly.pdbx_seq_one_letter_code
_entity_poly.pdbx_strand_id
1 'polypeptide(L)'
;MFFNAPVIRIGNGEIAVGKARIPVGLVGAIEIAPKGPRLAARIPNLDANAYLALQNSVKGLLKMDITDKNDPTPYWVFSSRSPDKVIRAVEQAKSAVAKARV
;
A
#
# COMPACT_ATOMS: atom_id res chain seq x y z
N MET A 1 15.62 19.34 -5.66
CA MET A 1 15.24 18.47 -6.80
C MET A 1 14.40 17.32 -6.23
N PHE A 2 13.06 17.36 -6.32
CA PHE A 2 12.17 16.47 -5.52
C PHE A 2 11.05 15.84 -6.37
N PHE A 3 11.37 15.00 -7.35
CA PHE A 3 10.33 14.55 -8.30
C PHE A 3 10.38 13.06 -8.61
N ASN A 4 10.21 12.20 -7.59
CA ASN A 4 9.67 10.86 -7.84
C ASN A 4 8.97 10.31 -6.60
N ALA A 5 7.98 11.04 -6.07
CA ALA A 5 7.08 10.44 -5.10
C ALA A 5 6.21 9.39 -5.83
N PRO A 6 6.08 8.16 -5.34
CA PRO A 6 5.19 7.18 -5.95
C PRO A 6 3.77 7.74 -5.99
N VAL A 7 3.20 7.84 -7.19
CA VAL A 7 1.81 8.30 -7.36
C VAL A 7 0.90 7.17 -6.88
N ILE A 8 0.09 7.46 -5.86
CA ILE A 8 -0.92 6.55 -5.34
C ILE A 8 -2.24 6.91 -6.00
N ARG A 9 -2.82 6.00 -6.77
CA ARG A 9 -4.16 6.15 -7.37
C ARG A 9 -5.07 5.09 -6.78
N ILE A 10 -6.25 5.50 -6.32
CA ILE A 10 -7.27 4.62 -5.76
C ILE A 10 -8.57 4.98 -6.48
N GLY A 11 -9.17 4.02 -7.18
CA GLY A 11 -10.38 4.27 -7.96
C GLY A 11 -10.71 3.12 -8.92
N ASN A 12 -11.92 3.12 -9.47
CA ASN A 12 -12.40 2.10 -10.41
C ASN A 12 -12.26 0.64 -9.91
N GLY A 13 -12.26 0.43 -8.59
CA GLY A 13 -12.05 -0.89 -7.99
C GLY A 13 -10.60 -1.37 -8.00
N GLU A 14 -9.62 -0.51 -8.31
CA GLU A 14 -8.19 -0.82 -8.30
C GLU A 14 -7.39 0.16 -7.43
N ILE A 15 -6.24 -0.31 -6.94
CA ILE A 15 -5.22 0.46 -6.23
C ILE A 15 -3.93 0.38 -7.02
N ALA A 16 -3.37 1.54 -7.35
CA ALA A 16 -2.07 1.65 -7.99
C ALA A 16 -1.11 2.45 -7.12
N VAL A 17 0.10 1.92 -6.93
CA VAL A 17 1.21 2.60 -6.25
C VAL A 17 2.41 2.60 -7.18
N GLY A 18 2.74 3.77 -7.74
CA GLY A 18 3.82 3.89 -8.70
C GLY A 18 3.58 3.06 -9.96
N LYS A 19 4.33 1.96 -10.12
CA LYS A 19 4.20 1.03 -11.27
C LYS A 19 3.32 -0.18 -10.95
N ALA A 20 3.12 -0.50 -9.67
CA ALA A 20 2.32 -1.65 -9.25
C ALA A 20 0.83 -1.31 -9.22
N ARG A 21 -0.02 -2.24 -9.64
CA ARG A 21 -1.49 -2.10 -9.65
C ARG A 21 -2.13 -3.41 -9.21
N ILE A 22 -3.15 -3.33 -8.38
CA ILE A 22 -3.88 -4.48 -7.85
C ILE A 22 -5.38 -4.15 -7.69
N PRO A 23 -6.30 -5.08 -8.00
CA PRO A 23 -7.70 -4.94 -7.64
C PRO A 23 -7.90 -4.76 -6.14
N VAL A 24 -8.79 -3.85 -5.74
CA VAL A 24 -9.14 -3.57 -4.33
C VAL A 24 -9.65 -4.83 -3.61
N GLY A 25 -10.27 -5.76 -4.33
CA GLY A 25 -10.75 -7.02 -3.78
C GLY A 25 -9.66 -7.99 -3.32
N LEU A 26 -8.40 -7.77 -3.74
CA LEU A 26 -7.23 -8.57 -3.35
C LEU A 26 -6.38 -7.86 -2.29
N VAL A 27 -6.87 -6.72 -1.78
CA VAL A 27 -6.17 -5.91 -0.79
C VAL A 27 -6.64 -6.28 0.61
N GLY A 28 -5.71 -6.74 1.43
CA GLY A 28 -5.89 -7.06 2.85
C GLY A 28 -5.85 -5.83 3.75
N ALA A 29 -5.29 -5.98 4.95
CA ALA A 29 -5.17 -4.88 5.91
C ALA A 29 -4.16 -3.81 5.43
N ILE A 30 -4.43 -2.55 5.76
CA ILE A 30 -3.48 -1.44 5.56
C ILE A 30 -3.19 -0.75 6.90
N GLU A 31 -1.91 -0.61 7.22
CA GLU A 31 -1.47 -0.06 8.50
C GLU A 31 -0.34 0.96 8.34
N ILE A 32 -0.28 1.93 9.25
CA ILE A 32 0.82 2.90 9.30
C ILE A 32 2.00 2.24 10.01
N ALA A 33 3.10 2.06 9.29
CA ALA A 33 4.35 1.60 9.86
C ALA A 33 5.19 2.81 10.33
N PRO A 34 5.74 2.81 11.57
CA PRO A 34 6.63 3.86 12.02
C PRO A 34 7.97 3.81 11.27
N LYS A 35 8.43 4.94 10.73
CA LYS A 35 9.72 5.04 10.02
C LYS A 35 10.88 5.02 11.02
N GLY A 36 11.69 3.96 10.97
CA GLY A 36 12.91 3.81 11.78
C GLY A 36 13.70 2.56 11.40
N PRO A 37 14.89 2.31 12.00
CA PRO A 37 15.69 1.09 11.76
C PRO A 37 14.92 -0.21 12.10
N ARG A 38 13.80 -0.06 12.83
CA ARG A 38 12.86 -1.11 13.19
C ARG A 38 11.84 -1.45 12.09
N LEU A 39 11.92 -0.83 10.91
CA LEU A 39 11.07 -1.21 9.78
C LEU A 39 11.39 -2.63 9.33
N ALA A 40 12.67 -2.94 9.12
CA ALA A 40 13.15 -4.28 8.79
C ALA A 40 12.87 -5.30 9.91
N ALA A 41 12.71 -4.84 11.15
CA ALA A 41 12.40 -5.69 12.29
C ALA A 41 10.88 -5.88 12.53
N ARG A 42 10.02 -5.05 11.93
CA ARG A 42 8.54 -5.12 12.09
C ARG A 42 7.85 -5.70 10.87
N ILE A 43 8.42 -5.51 9.69
CA ILE A 43 7.97 -6.22 8.50
C ILE A 43 8.63 -7.60 8.58
N PRO A 44 7.86 -8.68 8.81
CA PRO A 44 8.43 -10.02 8.98
C PRO A 44 9.32 -10.32 7.78
N ASN A 45 10.64 -10.36 8.02
CA ASN A 45 11.72 -10.56 7.06
C ASN A 45 11.39 -10.02 5.66
N LEU A 46 11.59 -8.71 5.46
CA LEU A 46 11.48 -8.00 4.17
C LEU A 46 11.53 -8.95 2.96
N ASP A 47 10.37 -9.49 2.60
CA ASP A 47 10.27 -10.56 1.63
C ASP A 47 10.81 -10.02 0.31
N ALA A 48 11.67 -10.78 -0.36
CA ALA A 48 12.26 -10.36 -1.63
C ALA A 48 11.18 -10.10 -2.69
N ASN A 49 10.01 -10.72 -2.54
CA ASN A 49 8.87 -10.53 -3.43
C ASN A 49 8.00 -9.34 -3.05
N ALA A 50 8.19 -8.71 -1.88
CA ALA A 50 7.40 -7.56 -1.47
C ALA A 50 7.68 -6.34 -2.34
N TYR A 51 6.63 -5.62 -2.72
CA TYR A 51 6.77 -4.38 -3.47
C TYR A 51 7.17 -3.23 -2.53
N LEU A 52 8.33 -2.62 -2.76
CA LEU A 52 8.85 -1.53 -1.94
C LEU A 52 8.93 -0.24 -2.75
N ALA A 53 8.13 0.76 -2.36
CA ALA A 53 8.15 2.11 -2.91
C ALA A 53 8.47 3.13 -1.81
N LEU A 54 9.72 3.11 -1.35
CA LEU A 54 10.19 3.92 -0.23
C LEU A 54 10.75 5.26 -0.71
N GLN A 55 10.41 6.35 -0.01
CA GLN A 55 10.96 7.67 -0.28
C GLN A 55 11.65 8.23 0.97
N ASN A 56 12.95 8.54 0.85
CA ASN A 56 13.76 9.00 1.98
C ASN A 56 13.23 10.30 2.60
N SER A 57 12.69 11.22 1.80
CA SER A 57 12.18 12.52 2.24
C SER A 57 10.79 12.48 2.91
N VAL A 58 10.10 11.35 2.90
CA VAL A 58 8.72 11.22 3.41
C VAL A 58 8.70 10.40 4.69
N LYS A 59 8.12 10.93 5.77
CA LYS A 59 8.11 10.27 7.08
C LYS A 59 7.02 9.20 7.22
N GLY A 60 5.89 9.36 6.55
CA GLY A 60 4.79 8.39 6.63
C GLY A 60 5.10 7.16 5.80
N LEU A 61 4.88 5.99 6.40
CA LEU A 61 5.08 4.70 5.76
C LEU A 61 3.86 3.83 5.99
N LEU A 62 3.44 3.12 4.95
CA LEU A 62 2.28 2.25 4.95
C LEU A 62 2.71 0.85 4.58
N LYS A 63 2.15 -0.14 5.28
CA LYS A 63 2.16 -1.55 4.90
C LYS A 63 0.76 -1.92 4.46
N MET A 64 0.64 -2.50 3.27
CA MET A 64 -0.61 -3.00 2.71
C MET A 64 -0.45 -4.48 2.42
N ASP A 65 -1.24 -5.31 3.08
CA ASP A 65 -1.22 -6.75 2.86
C ASP A 65 -2.00 -7.11 1.59
N ILE A 66 -1.54 -8.14 0.90
CA ILE A 66 -2.17 -8.65 -0.32
C ILE A 66 -2.70 -10.06 -0.03
N THR A 67 -3.96 -10.27 -0.35
CA THR A 67 -4.65 -11.56 -0.15
C THR A 67 -4.70 -12.40 -1.42
N ASP A 68 -4.04 -11.97 -2.49
CA ASP A 68 -3.91 -12.76 -3.71
C ASP A 68 -3.03 -14.00 -3.45
N LYS A 69 -3.59 -15.18 -3.66
CA LYS A 69 -2.88 -16.46 -3.50
C LYS A 69 -2.02 -16.82 -4.71
N ASN A 70 -2.25 -16.17 -5.85
CA ASN A 70 -1.51 -16.41 -7.08
C ASN A 70 -0.35 -15.43 -7.28
N ASP A 71 -0.33 -14.31 -6.55
CA ASP A 71 0.73 -13.33 -6.60
C ASP A 71 1.83 -13.69 -5.58
N PRO A 72 3.11 -13.82 -6.01
CA PRO A 72 4.21 -13.99 -5.06
C PRO A 72 4.44 -12.78 -4.15
N THR A 73 3.76 -11.64 -4.37
CA THR A 73 3.89 -10.40 -3.61
C THR A 73 2.97 -10.38 -2.39
N PRO A 74 3.43 -10.74 -1.18
CA PRO A 74 2.56 -10.89 -0.01
C PRO A 74 2.05 -9.55 0.55
N TYR A 75 2.80 -8.47 0.35
CA TYR A 75 2.45 -7.14 0.82
C TYR A 75 3.24 -6.05 0.07
N TRP A 76 2.69 -4.83 0.09
CA TRP A 76 3.32 -3.63 -0.41
C TRP A 76 3.73 -2.70 0.74
N VAL A 77 4.88 -2.07 0.61
CA VAL A 77 5.40 -1.10 1.56
C VAL A 77 5.73 0.18 0.82
N PHE A 78 5.08 1.28 1.16
CA PHE A 78 5.30 2.52 0.44
C PHE A 78 5.21 3.74 1.34
N SER A 79 5.97 4.78 0.95
CA SER A 79 5.98 6.04 1.68
C SER A 79 4.88 6.97 1.19
N SER A 80 4.17 7.61 2.12
CA SER A 80 3.15 8.62 1.82
C SER A 80 3.26 9.81 2.77
N ARG A 81 3.07 11.02 2.23
CA ARG A 81 3.05 12.26 3.02
C ARG A 81 1.78 12.39 3.86
N SER A 82 0.76 11.62 3.55
CA SER A 82 -0.52 11.64 4.25
C SER A 82 -1.02 10.21 4.42
N PRO A 83 -0.41 9.42 5.31
CA PRO A 83 -0.74 8.00 5.46
C PRO A 83 -2.19 7.78 5.87
N ASP A 84 -2.74 8.60 6.77
CA ASP A 84 -4.14 8.54 7.20
C ASP A 84 -5.13 8.73 6.04
N LYS A 85 -4.81 9.65 5.11
CA LYS A 85 -5.65 9.89 3.93
C LYS A 85 -5.67 8.68 3.01
N VAL A 86 -4.53 8.00 2.85
CA VAL A 86 -4.44 6.79 2.04
C VAL A 86 -5.30 5.68 2.65
N ILE A 87 -5.16 5.41 3.95
CA ILE A 87 -5.97 4.39 4.63
C ILE A 87 -7.46 4.64 4.41
N ARG A 88 -7.92 5.87 4.68
CA ARG A 88 -9.33 6.25 4.46
C ARG A 88 -9.78 6.05 3.02
N ALA A 89 -8.95 6.42 2.04
CA ALA A 89 -9.28 6.23 0.62
C ALA A 89 -9.36 4.75 0.23
N VAL A 90 -8.49 3.90 0.78
CA VAL A 90 -8.53 2.45 0.55
C VAL A 90 -9.79 1.83 1.15
N GLU A 91 -10.14 2.18 2.39
CA GLU A 91 -11.36 1.70 3.05
C GLU A 91 -12.63 2.14 2.31
N GLN A 92 -12.66 3.38 1.82
CA GLN A 92 -13.74 3.86 0.96
C GLN A 92 -13.85 3.09 -0.35
N ALA A 93 -12.72 2.82 -1.01
CA ALA A 93 -12.71 2.03 -2.23
C ALA A 93 -13.19 0.60 -2.02
N LYS A 94 -12.79 -0.04 -0.91
CA LYS A 94 -13.29 -1.37 -0.49
C LYS A 94 -14.79 -1.38 -0.31
N SER A 95 -15.30 -0.39 0.44
CA SER A 95 -16.73 -0.22 0.69
C SER A 95 -17.52 0.02 -0.60
N ALA A 96 -16.95 0.80 -1.54
CA ALA A 96 -17.57 1.06 -2.83
C ALA A 96 -17.67 -0.20 -3.70
N VAL A 97 -16.61 -1.01 -3.75
CA VAL A 97 -16.62 -2.29 -4.48
C VAL A 97 -17.59 -3.29 -3.84
N ALA A 98 -17.67 -3.33 -2.51
CA ALA A 98 -18.64 -4.17 -1.81
C ALA A 98 -20.09 -3.75 -2.14
N LYS A 99 -20.36 -2.43 -2.17
CA LYS A 99 -21.68 -1.89 -2.50
C LYS A 99 -22.07 -2.13 -3.96
N ALA A 100 -21.13 -2.08 -4.90
CA ALA A 100 -21.38 -2.32 -6.32
C ALA A 100 -21.72 -3.79 -6.66
N ARG A 101 -21.55 -4.72 -5.70
CA ARG A 101 -21.89 -6.14 -5.85
C ARG A 101 -23.30 -6.49 -5.34
N VAL A 102 -24.05 -5.52 -4.82
CA VAL A 102 -25.45 -5.65 -4.35
C VAL A 102 -26.38 -5.04 -5.39
#